data_AF-A0A7X2LQV9-F1
#
_entry.id   AF-A0A7X2LQV9-F1
#
_cell.length_a   1.000
_cell.length_b   1.000
_cell.length_c   1.000
_cell.angle_alpha   90.00
_cell.angle_beta   90.00
_cell.angle_gamma   90.00
#
_symmetry.space_group_name_H-M   'P 1'
#
loop_
_entity.id
_entity.type
_entity.pdbx_description
1 polymer ?
#
loop_
_entity_poly.entity_id
_entity_poly.type
_entity_poly.pdbx_seq_one_letter_code
_entity_poly.pdbx_strand_id
1 'polypeptide(L)'
;MKPVLTGVNAVNAVNGIDQIGSRDHALQRQIRSSTMDTHLRSSDVQYINYQMLIAIWASLQRDPLSTAYQFHLSGEQLSKLKTMSLETIERLVASMKNECLFTLRDNFLRLLDSPPALTVTLSAVSINDNPQGRQLPRDKHAIWSAP
;
A
#
# COMPACT_ATOMS: atom_id res chain seq x y z
N MET A 1 37.33 21.96 31.16
CA MET A 1 36.15 22.26 32.02
C MET A 1 35.71 23.67 31.64
N LYS A 2 34.51 23.98 31.11
CA LYS A 2 33.17 23.36 31.07
C LYS A 2 32.54 23.64 29.67
N PRO A 3 31.60 22.84 29.14
CA PRO A 3 30.76 23.29 28.03
C PRO A 3 29.56 24.08 28.56
N VAL A 4 29.24 25.17 27.85
CA VAL A 4 28.03 25.99 28.03
C VAL A 4 26.87 25.26 27.34
N LEU A 5 25.79 25.00 28.07
CA LEU A 5 24.53 24.49 27.56
C LEU A 5 23.75 25.65 26.93
N THR A 6 23.77 25.75 25.60
CA THR A 6 22.87 26.65 24.86
C THR A 6 21.54 25.94 24.66
N GLY A 7 20.48 26.51 25.23
CA GLY A 7 19.13 25.96 25.25
C GLY A 7 18.55 25.73 23.85
N VAL A 8 18.00 24.54 23.64
CA VAL A 8 17.16 24.23 22.49
C VAL A 8 15.81 24.91 22.72
N ASN A 9 15.47 25.80 21.79
CA ASN A 9 14.25 26.60 21.74
C ASN A 9 13.00 25.69 21.74
N ALA A 10 12.28 25.62 22.86
CA ALA A 10 11.04 24.83 23.01
C ALA A 10 9.84 25.37 22.17
N VAL A 11 10.02 26.48 21.47
CA VAL A 11 8.94 27.18 20.74
C VAL A 11 8.65 26.55 19.37
N ASN A 12 9.56 25.75 18.80
CA ASN A 12 9.35 25.10 17.50
C ASN A 12 8.59 23.77 17.55
N ALA A 13 8.40 23.17 18.72
CA ALA A 13 7.69 21.89 18.85
C ALA A 13 6.15 22.04 18.89
N VAL A 14 5.65 23.19 19.37
CA VAL A 14 4.21 23.42 19.56
C VAL A 14 3.51 23.79 18.24
N ASN A 15 4.19 24.53 17.36
CA ASN A 15 3.64 24.93 16.05
C ASN A 15 3.53 23.78 15.02
N GLY A 16 4.19 22.65 15.27
CA GLY A 16 4.18 21.50 14.36
C GLY A 16 2.93 20.63 14.49
N ILE A 17 2.32 20.59 15.68
CA ILE A 17 1.20 19.68 15.99
C ILE A 17 -0.12 20.21 15.40
N ASP A 18 -0.36 21.52 15.49
CA ASP A 18 -1.57 22.16 14.93
C ASP A 18 -1.58 22.19 13.40
N GLN A 19 -0.41 22.26 12.75
CA GLN A 19 -0.30 22.26 11.29
C GLN A 19 -0.64 20.90 10.67
N ILE A 20 -0.34 19.80 11.36
CA ILE A 20 -0.63 18.44 10.88
C ILE A 20 -2.15 18.22 10.80
N GLY A 21 -2.89 18.56 11.86
CA GLY A 21 -4.35 18.44 11.88
C GLY A 21 -5.03 19.28 10.79
N SER A 22 -4.59 20.52 10.60
CA SER A 22 -5.14 21.41 9.57
C SER A 22 -4.94 20.87 8.15
N ARG A 23 -3.76 20.29 7.88
CA ARG A 23 -3.41 19.72 6.57
C ARG A 23 -4.21 18.45 6.26
N ASP A 24 -4.41 17.59 7.26
CA ASP A 24 -5.22 16.39 7.13
C ASP A 24 -6.68 16.72 6.84
N HIS A 25 -7.25 17.74 7.49
CA HIS A 25 -8.62 18.19 7.24
C HIS A 25 -8.80 18.83 5.85
N ALA A 26 -7.79 19.53 5.33
CA ALA A 26 -7.82 20.08 3.98
C ALA A 26 -7.77 18.97 2.92
N LEU A 27 -6.87 18.00 3.09
CA LEU A 27 -6.76 16.84 2.20
C LEU A 27 -8.04 16.00 2.19
N GLN A 28 -8.62 15.73 3.36
CA GLN A 28 -9.88 14.99 3.45
C GLN A 28 -11.03 15.70 2.76
N ARG A 29 -11.13 17.04 2.88
CA ARG A 29 -12.15 17.82 2.16
C ARG A 29 -11.96 17.74 0.64
N GLN A 30 -10.72 17.89 0.18
CA GLN A 30 -10.40 17.81 -1.24
C GLN A 30 -10.70 16.41 -1.82
N ILE A 31 -10.29 15.35 -1.13
CA ILE A 31 -10.56 13.95 -1.52
C ILE A 31 -12.06 13.69 -1.55
N ARG A 32 -12.80 14.15 -0.52
CA ARG A 32 -14.25 13.94 -0.43
C ARG A 32 -15.00 14.65 -1.56
N SER A 33 -14.59 15.86 -1.92
CA SER A 33 -15.15 16.58 -3.07
C SER A 33 -14.90 15.82 -4.37
N SER A 34 -13.65 15.47 -4.65
CA SER A 34 -13.27 14.76 -5.89
C SER A 34 -13.91 13.35 -5.99
N THR A 35 -14.06 12.66 -4.86
CA THR A 35 -14.72 11.34 -4.80
C THR A 35 -16.19 11.37 -5.27
N MET A 36 -16.94 12.42 -4.92
CA MET A 36 -18.35 12.51 -5.30
C MET A 36 -18.52 12.81 -6.80
N ASP A 37 -17.65 13.64 -7.36
CA ASP A 37 -17.68 14.00 -8.77
C ASP A 37 -17.22 12.84 -9.68
N THR A 38 -16.29 12.01 -9.19
CA THR A 38 -15.79 10.84 -9.92
C THR A 38 -16.81 9.70 -9.98
N HIS A 39 -17.57 9.44 -8.93
CA HIS A 39 -18.55 8.34 -8.90
C HIS A 39 -19.66 8.48 -9.96
N LEU A 40 -20.16 9.70 -10.22
CA LEU A 40 -21.27 9.89 -11.17
C LEU A 40 -20.91 9.67 -12.65
N ARG A 41 -19.61 9.60 -13.00
CA ARG A 41 -19.14 9.63 -14.40
C ARG A 41 -18.13 8.55 -14.76
N SER A 42 -17.78 7.67 -13.81
CA SER A 42 -16.75 6.64 -13.98
C SER A 42 -17.35 5.24 -14.07
N SER A 43 -16.65 4.33 -14.75
CA SER A 43 -16.99 2.90 -14.66
C SER A 43 -16.71 2.36 -13.26
N ASP A 44 -17.31 1.23 -12.89
CA ASP A 44 -17.05 0.58 -11.59
C ASP A 44 -15.54 0.31 -11.37
N VAL A 45 -14.84 -0.08 -12.43
CA VAL A 45 -13.38 -0.33 -12.41
C VAL A 45 -12.61 0.96 -12.13
N GLN A 46 -13.00 2.07 -12.77
CA GLN A 46 -12.38 3.37 -12.51
C GLN A 46 -12.67 3.86 -11.11
N TYR A 47 -13.89 3.68 -10.62
CA TYR A 47 -14.25 4.03 -9.25
C TYR A 47 -13.39 3.26 -8.24
N ILE A 48 -13.26 1.94 -8.39
CA ILE A 48 -12.41 1.10 -7.52
C ILE A 48 -10.95 1.53 -7.59
N ASN A 49 -10.42 1.74 -8.80
CA ASN A 49 -9.05 2.22 -9.02
C ASN A 49 -8.80 3.55 -8.30
N TYR A 50 -9.73 4.50 -8.41
CA TYR A 50 -9.66 5.80 -7.75
C TYR A 50 -9.67 5.64 -6.23
N GLN A 51 -10.65 4.91 -5.69
CA GLN A 51 -10.80 4.73 -4.25
C GLN A 51 -9.58 4.07 -3.60
N MET A 52 -9.02 3.03 -4.23
CA MET A 52 -7.81 2.40 -3.69
C MET A 52 -6.58 3.30 -3.79
N LEU A 53 -6.32 3.91 -4.96
CA LEU A 53 -5.17 4.79 -5.12
C LEU A 53 -5.23 5.99 -4.16
N ILE A 54 -6.41 6.60 -3.99
CA ILE A 54 -6.53 7.77 -3.11
C ILE A 54 -6.38 7.40 -1.64
N ALA A 55 -6.88 6.23 -1.22
CA ALA A 55 -6.70 5.71 0.14
C ALA A 55 -5.22 5.43 0.45
N ILE A 56 -4.50 4.83 -0.50
CA ILE A 56 -3.05 4.60 -0.39
C ILE A 56 -2.31 5.93 -0.32
N TRP A 57 -2.58 6.84 -1.27
CA TRP A 57 -1.91 8.14 -1.35
C TRP A 57 -2.13 8.97 -0.07
N ALA A 58 -3.37 9.05 0.44
CA ALA A 58 -3.66 9.77 1.67
C ALA A 58 -2.99 9.14 2.90
N SER A 59 -2.90 7.80 2.93
CA SER A 59 -2.21 7.09 4.03
C SER A 59 -0.70 7.28 3.97
N LEU A 60 -0.11 7.35 2.77
CA LEU A 60 1.29 7.70 2.56
C LEU A 60 1.67 9.09 3.07
N GLN A 61 0.75 10.06 3.02
CA GLN A 61 1.01 11.39 3.56
C GLN A 61 1.06 11.42 5.10
N ARG A 62 0.43 10.43 5.76
CA ARG A 62 0.33 10.34 7.22
C ARG A 62 1.41 9.43 7.81
N ASP A 63 1.51 8.20 7.31
CA ASP A 63 2.50 7.21 7.75
C ASP A 63 3.00 6.38 6.54
N PRO A 64 4.11 6.81 5.93
CA PRO A 64 4.70 6.10 4.80
C PRO A 64 5.11 4.65 5.07
N LEU A 65 5.65 4.38 6.26
CA LEU A 65 6.27 3.09 6.54
C LEU A 65 5.20 2.03 6.79
N SER A 66 4.22 2.35 7.63
CA SER A 66 3.08 1.47 7.87
C SER A 66 2.26 1.26 6.61
N THR A 67 2.04 2.31 5.82
CA THR A 67 1.31 2.21 4.54
C THR A 67 2.07 1.35 3.53
N ALA A 68 3.38 1.51 3.38
CA ALA A 68 4.18 0.67 2.48
C ALA A 68 4.09 -0.82 2.87
N TYR A 69 4.10 -1.12 4.17
CA TYR A 69 3.92 -2.48 4.67
C TYR A 69 2.52 -3.04 4.39
N GLN A 70 1.46 -2.28 4.73
CA GLN A 70 0.07 -2.71 4.59
C GLN A 70 -0.34 -2.96 3.14
N PHE A 71 0.17 -2.15 2.21
CA PHE A 71 -0.16 -2.23 0.78
C PHE A 71 0.93 -2.93 -0.04
N HIS A 72 1.92 -3.54 0.62
CA HIS A 72 3.03 -4.27 -0.03
C HIS A 72 3.74 -3.47 -1.14
N LEU A 73 3.95 -2.17 -0.91
CA LEU A 73 4.56 -1.28 -1.89
C LEU A 73 6.07 -1.48 -1.96
N SER A 74 6.61 -1.61 -3.17
CA SER A 74 8.05 -1.54 -3.39
C SER A 74 8.59 -0.14 -3.07
N GLY A 75 9.90 -0.03 -2.82
CA GLY A 75 10.53 1.27 -2.59
C GLY A 75 10.34 2.26 -3.75
N GLU A 76 10.30 1.76 -4.99
CA GLU A 76 10.03 2.55 -6.19
C GLU A 76 8.58 3.03 -6.25
N GLN A 77 7.62 2.13 -6.00
CA GLN A 77 6.18 2.47 -5.97
C GLN A 77 5.89 3.50 -4.89
N LEU A 78 6.44 3.31 -3.70
CA LEU A 78 6.34 4.25 -2.57
C LEU A 78 6.86 5.64 -2.96
N SER A 79 8.05 5.70 -3.55
CA SER A 79 8.68 6.96 -3.96
C SER A 79 7.86 7.65 -5.05
N LYS A 80 7.38 6.90 -6.04
CA LYS A 80 6.56 7.43 -7.12
C LYS A 80 5.24 8.00 -6.59
N LEU A 81 4.48 7.22 -5.82
CA LEU A 81 3.18 7.62 -5.30
C LEU A 81 3.27 8.87 -4.40
N LYS A 82 4.33 8.99 -3.60
CA LYS A 82 4.55 10.19 -2.77
C LYS A 82 4.69 11.49 -3.57
N THR A 83 5.24 11.41 -4.77
CA THR A 83 5.49 12.58 -5.64
C THR A 83 4.31 12.91 -6.55
N MET A 84 3.30 12.03 -6.65
CA MET A 84 2.14 12.27 -7.50
C MET A 84 1.21 13.32 -6.90
N SER A 85 0.74 14.22 -7.76
CA SER A 85 -0.38 15.11 -7.45
C SER A 85 -1.72 14.37 -7.59
N LEU A 86 -2.76 14.88 -6.93
CA LEU A 86 -4.12 14.37 -7.06
C LEU A 86 -4.59 14.33 -8.52
N GLU A 87 -4.35 15.40 -9.28
CA GLU A 87 -4.68 15.48 -10.71
C GLU A 87 -4.01 14.38 -11.54
N THR A 88 -2.78 13.99 -11.16
CA THR A 88 -2.08 12.90 -11.86
C THR A 88 -2.70 11.55 -11.56
N ILE A 89 -3.18 11.34 -10.32
CA ILE A 89 -3.94 10.15 -9.93
C ILE A 89 -5.25 10.09 -10.72
N GLU A 90 -6.00 11.19 -10.77
CA GLU A 90 -7.26 11.28 -11.51
C GLU A 90 -7.08 10.97 -13.01
N ARG A 91 -6.04 11.52 -13.64
CA ARG A 91 -5.72 11.23 -15.05
C ARG A 91 -5.33 9.77 -15.28
N LEU A 92 -4.54 9.17 -14.38
CA LEU A 92 -4.19 7.75 -14.46
C LEU A 92 -5.45 6.89 -14.43
N VAL A 93 -6.34 7.11 -13.46
CA VAL A 93 -7.60 6.37 -13.35
C VAL A 93 -8.49 6.60 -14.57
N ALA A 94 -8.57 7.82 -15.09
CA ALA A 94 -9.35 8.13 -16.27
C ALA A 94 -8.91 7.33 -17.51
N SER A 95 -7.62 6.97 -17.60
CA SER A 95 -7.09 6.11 -18.67
C SER A 95 -7.40 4.62 -18.49
N MET A 96 -7.67 4.17 -17.26
CA MET A 96 -7.88 2.76 -16.90
C MET A 96 -9.36 2.40 -16.82
N LYS A 97 -10.09 2.46 -17.94
CA LYS A 97 -11.55 2.27 -18.00
C LYS A 97 -12.02 0.84 -17.69
N ASN A 98 -11.32 -0.15 -18.23
CA ASN A 98 -11.72 -1.56 -18.19
C ASN A 98 -10.67 -2.44 -17.51
N GLU A 99 -9.58 -1.84 -17.00
CA GLU A 99 -8.46 -2.55 -16.42
C GLU A 99 -8.29 -2.13 -14.96
N CYS A 100 -8.29 -3.11 -14.07
CA CYS A 100 -8.04 -2.85 -12.65
C CYS A 100 -6.54 -2.67 -12.43
N LEU A 101 -6.16 -1.60 -11.74
CA LEU A 101 -4.77 -1.37 -11.33
C LEU A 101 -4.31 -2.34 -10.23
N PHE A 102 -5.27 -2.96 -9.56
CA PHE A 102 -5.06 -3.82 -8.42
C PHE A 102 -5.50 -5.24 -8.75
N THR A 103 -4.63 -6.20 -8.49
CA THR A 103 -4.96 -7.62 -8.62
C THR A 103 -5.54 -8.14 -7.32
N LEU A 104 -6.42 -9.14 -7.43
CA LEU A 104 -6.82 -9.92 -6.27
C LEU A 104 -5.61 -10.66 -5.69
N ARG A 105 -5.66 -10.95 -4.39
CA ARG A 105 -4.61 -11.72 -3.71
C ARG A 105 -4.60 -13.15 -4.25
N ASP A 106 -3.42 -13.75 -4.35
CA ASP A 106 -3.28 -15.11 -4.91
C ASP A 106 -4.08 -16.17 -4.15
N ASN A 107 -4.25 -15.98 -2.84
CA ASN A 107 -5.01 -16.87 -1.97
C ASN A 107 -6.47 -16.41 -1.75
N PHE A 108 -7.01 -15.52 -2.58
CA PHE A 108 -8.34 -14.91 -2.38
C PHE A 108 -9.45 -15.93 -2.15
N LEU A 109 -9.54 -16.98 -2.98
CA LEU A 109 -10.56 -18.03 -2.83
C LEU A 109 -10.46 -18.72 -1.45
N ARG A 110 -9.25 -19.07 -1.02
CA ARG A 110 -9.01 -19.70 0.29
C ARG A 110 -9.41 -18.80 1.45
N LEU A 111 -9.32 -17.48 1.28
CA LEU A 111 -9.74 -16.52 2.30
C LEU A 111 -11.27 -16.45 2.39
N LEU A 112 -11.99 -16.54 1.27
CA LEU A 112 -13.46 -16.57 1.26
C LEU A 112 -14.01 -17.79 2.01
N ASP A 113 -13.34 -18.94 1.90
CA ASP A 113 -13.74 -20.18 2.57
C ASP A 113 -13.22 -20.29 4.01
N SER A 114 -12.36 -19.35 4.45
CA SER A 114 -11.71 -19.44 5.76
C SER A 114 -12.63 -18.99 6.90
N PRO A 115 -12.58 -19.65 8.08
CA PRO A 115 -13.18 -19.10 9.28
C PRO A 115 -12.58 -17.71 9.59
N PRO A 116 -13.37 -16.71 10.01
CA PRO A 116 -12.88 -15.34 10.26
C PRO A 116 -11.67 -15.26 11.19
N ALA A 117 -11.60 -16.16 12.18
CA ALA A 117 -10.48 -16.24 13.13
C ALA A 117 -9.14 -16.59 12.48
N LEU A 118 -9.13 -17.19 11.28
CA LEU A 118 -7.93 -17.64 10.58
C LEU A 118 -7.57 -16.75 9.38
N THR A 119 -8.45 -15.83 8.97
CA THR A 119 -8.27 -15.01 7.76
C THR A 119 -6.96 -14.21 7.83
N VAL A 120 -6.63 -13.58 8.96
CA VAL A 120 -5.38 -12.80 9.11
C VAL A 120 -4.15 -13.71 9.06
N THR A 121 -4.18 -14.85 9.72
CA THR A 121 -3.07 -15.81 9.69
C THR A 121 -2.84 -16.35 8.28
N LEU A 122 -3.90 -16.76 7.58
CA LEU A 122 -3.82 -17.19 6.19
C LEU A 122 -3.42 -16.05 5.25
N SER A 123 -3.77 -14.80 5.59
CA SER A 123 -3.38 -13.62 4.83
C SER A 123 -1.87 -13.37 4.86
N ALA A 124 -1.20 -13.72 5.97
CA ALA A 124 0.24 -13.56 6.17
C ALA A 124 1.04 -14.73 5.58
N VAL A 125 0.46 -15.93 5.59
CA VAL A 125 1.06 -17.15 5.02
C VAL A 125 0.68 -17.28 3.55
N SER A 126 0.73 -16.18 2.79
CA SER A 126 0.64 -16.24 1.33
C SER A 126 1.92 -16.91 0.83
N ILE A 127 1.97 -18.23 0.92
CA ILE A 127 2.99 -19.05 0.28
C ILE A 127 2.89 -18.66 -1.19
N ASN A 128 3.99 -18.16 -1.70
CA ASN A 128 4.22 -18.01 -3.12
C ASN A 128 4.09 -19.43 -3.70
N ASP A 129 2.88 -19.85 -4.03
CA ASP A 129 2.59 -21.08 -4.75
C ASP A 129 3.03 -20.82 -6.20
N ASN A 130 4.33 -20.57 -6.38
CA ASN A 130 4.97 -20.62 -7.67
C ASN A 130 5.00 -22.11 -8.05
N PRO A 131 4.19 -22.57 -9.03
CA PRO A 131 4.24 -23.97 -9.47
C PRO A 131 5.60 -24.33 -10.10
N GLN A 132 6.48 -23.35 -10.35
CA GLN A 132 7.82 -23.54 -10.92
C GLN A 132 8.95 -23.52 -9.87
N GLY A 133 8.67 -23.25 -8.60
CA GLY A 133 9.71 -22.99 -7.58
C GLY A 133 10.15 -24.19 -6.73
N ARG A 134 9.52 -25.35 -6.89
CA ARG A 134 9.81 -26.53 -6.05
C ARG A 134 10.16 -27.75 -6.89
N GLN A 135 11.13 -27.60 -7.79
CA GLN A 135 11.85 -28.75 -8.32
C GLN A 135 12.80 -29.25 -7.22
N LEU A 136 12.29 -30.16 -6.39
CA LEU A 136 13.12 -30.97 -5.51
C LEU A 136 14.26 -31.56 -6.35
N PRO A 137 15.51 -31.62 -5.84
CA PRO A 137 16.59 -32.28 -6.56
C PRO A 137 16.18 -33.74 -6.85
N ARG A 138 15.83 -34.02 -8.11
CA ARG A 138 15.87 -35.37 -8.65
C ARG A 138 17.34 -35.70 -8.77
N ASP A 139 17.92 -36.20 -7.68
CA ASP A 139 19.01 -37.19 -7.70
C ASP A 139 19.39 -37.53 -6.26
N LYS A 140 18.78 -38.61 -5.75
CA LYS A 140 19.30 -39.36 -4.58
C LYS A 140 19.40 -40.87 -4.86
N HIS A 141 19.41 -41.27 -6.13
CA HIS A 141 19.64 -42.65 -6.53
C HIS A 141 20.91 -42.75 -7.38
N ALA A 142 22.04 -42.33 -6.82
CA ALA A 142 23.37 -42.67 -7.33
C ALA A 142 24.37 -42.92 -6.20
N ILE A 143 23.90 -43.43 -5.05
CA ILE A 143 24.75 -43.88 -3.94
C ILE A 143 24.35 -45.31 -3.57
N TRP A 144 24.41 -46.25 -4.52
CA TRP A 144 24.76 -47.63 -4.23
C TRP A 144 24.95 -48.40 -5.53
N SER A 145 26.21 -48.57 -5.96
CA SER A 145 26.64 -49.68 -6.83
C SER A 145 28.16 -49.79 -6.71
N ALA A 146 28.60 -50.46 -5.64
CA ALA A 146 29.78 -51.32 -5.69
C ALA A 146 29.25 -52.75 -5.94
N PRO A 147 30.00 -53.61 -6.63
CA PRO A 147 31.25 -54.17 -6.09
C PRO A 147 32.53 -53.62 -6.72
#